data_AF-A0A9N9QKJ8-F1
#
_entry.id   AF-A0A9N9QKJ8-F1
#
_cell.length_a   1.000
_cell.length_b   1.000
_cell.length_c   1.000
_cell.angle_alpha   90.00
_cell.angle_beta   90.00
_cell.angle_gamma   90.00
#
_symmetry.space_group_name_H-M   'P 1'
#
loop_
_entity.id
_entity.type
_entity.pdbx_description
1 polymer ?
#
loop_
_entity_poly.entity_id
_entity_poly.type
_entity_poly.pdbx_seq_one_letter_code
_entity_poly.pdbx_strand_id
1 'polypeptide(L)'
;MKYILAVLSVAIGLCAAAIIEHQPEIEFVEGGFRGSCTTSRYWDCCKPTCSWKGNTHTNFGPVRSCSADGYHAIDGNTQSGCEDGSAYMCNNQQSIIINSTLAYGFAAAAFINPPENMCCTCFLVTFGKGPWGNCSGKQMVLQITNTGGGSSSTNSTENNIEYAMPGGGVGYYTQGCKKQWNAPDKGWGDQYGGVYTEQDCNQLPQVLQPGCKFRWEFLNGCSNPPATFKQVVCPREIVAISGCDMG
;
A
#
# COMPACT_ATOMS: atom_id res chain seq x y z
N MET A 1 43.65 16.27 62.87
CA MET A 1 42.33 16.45 62.24
C MET A 1 42.35 15.77 60.89
N LYS A 2 41.62 14.66 60.71
CA LYS A 2 41.49 13.94 59.44
C LYS A 2 40.07 14.19 58.92
N TYR A 3 39.93 14.80 57.75
CA TYR A 3 38.66 14.93 57.05
C TYR A 3 38.49 13.71 56.14
N ILE A 4 37.41 12.94 56.32
CA ILE A 4 37.00 11.89 55.39
C ILE A 4 35.88 12.46 54.54
N LEU A 5 36.15 12.61 53.24
CA LEU A 5 35.18 13.00 52.23
C LEU A 5 34.38 11.75 51.84
N ALA A 6 33.10 11.69 52.21
CA ALA A 6 32.19 10.65 51.74
C ALA A 6 31.56 11.11 50.41
N VAL A 7 31.97 10.48 49.31
CA VAL A 7 31.35 10.69 47.99
C VAL A 7 30.09 9.84 47.93
N LEU A 8 28.91 10.48 47.95
CA LEU A 8 27.64 9.83 47.65
C LEU A 8 27.49 9.71 46.13
N SER A 9 27.68 8.50 45.60
CA SER A 9 27.37 8.18 44.21
C SER A 9 25.86 7.95 44.08
N VAL A 10 25.13 8.91 43.53
CA VAL A 10 23.72 8.72 43.14
C VAL A 10 23.69 8.09 41.75
N ALA A 11 23.42 6.78 41.69
CA ALA A 11 23.13 6.11 40.44
C ALA A 11 21.69 6.44 40.02
N ILE A 12 21.53 7.34 39.05
CA ILE A 12 20.25 7.62 38.42
C ILE A 12 20.00 6.52 37.39
N GLY A 13 19.20 5.52 37.75
CA GLY A 13 18.72 4.52 36.80
C GLY A 13 17.72 5.16 35.84
N LEU A 14 18.09 5.27 34.56
CA LEU A 14 17.13 5.57 33.49
C LEU A 14 16.22 4.36 33.27
N CYS A 15 15.03 4.37 33.86
CA CYS A 15 13.93 3.54 33.37
C CYS A 15 13.52 4.07 31.99
N ALA A 16 13.97 3.41 30.92
CA ALA A 16 13.39 3.59 29.60
C ALA A 16 11.94 3.06 29.65
N ALA A 17 10.96 3.97 29.70
CA ALA A 17 9.57 3.60 29.49
C ALA A 17 9.46 3.12 28.03
N ALA A 18 9.25 1.82 27.82
CA ALA A 18 8.93 1.31 26.51
C ALA A 18 7.60 1.95 26.06
N ILE A 19 7.63 2.69 24.95
CA ILE A 19 6.41 3.19 24.31
C ILE A 19 5.69 1.95 23.78
N ILE A 20 4.58 1.58 24.42
CA ILE A 20 3.70 0.53 23.91
C ILE A 20 2.92 1.14 22.76
N GLU A 21 3.37 0.87 21.54
CA GLU A 21 2.63 1.26 20.34
C GLU A 21 1.35 0.42 20.22
N HIS A 22 0.25 1.05 19.80
CA HIS A 22 -1.00 0.34 19.55
C HIS A 22 -0.83 -0.66 18.40
N GLN A 23 -1.12 -1.94 18.67
CA GLN A 23 -1.13 -3.00 17.68
C GLN A 23 -2.58 -3.46 17.49
N PRO A 24 -3.22 -3.18 16.35
CA PRO A 24 -4.56 -3.69 16.07
C PRO A 24 -4.52 -5.22 15.95
N GLU A 25 -5.60 -5.86 16.38
CA GLU A 25 -5.77 -7.30 16.19
C GLU A 25 -5.95 -7.63 14.71
N ILE A 26 -5.24 -8.65 14.22
CA ILE A 26 -5.35 -9.13 12.85
C ILE A 26 -6.10 -10.47 12.86
N GLU A 27 -7.32 -10.46 12.36
CA GLU A 27 -8.16 -11.65 12.24
C GLU A 27 -7.85 -12.39 10.94
N PHE A 28 -7.43 -13.65 11.04
CA PHE A 28 -7.14 -14.50 9.88
C PHE A 28 -8.41 -15.19 9.39
N VAL A 29 -8.59 -15.25 8.07
CA VAL A 29 -9.67 -16.04 7.47
C VAL A 29 -9.34 -17.52 7.60
N GLU A 30 -10.25 -18.30 8.19
CA GLU A 30 -10.09 -19.75 8.31
C GLU A 30 -9.99 -20.39 6.93
N GLY A 31 -8.96 -21.21 6.70
CA GLY A 31 -8.70 -21.79 5.37
C GLY A 31 -8.29 -20.78 4.29
N GLY A 32 -8.05 -19.51 4.68
CA GLY A 32 -7.75 -18.42 3.76
C GLY A 32 -6.48 -18.60 2.92
N PHE A 33 -6.46 -17.95 1.76
CA PHE A 33 -5.39 -18.03 0.78
C PHE A 33 -4.07 -17.49 1.35
N ARG A 34 -2.96 -18.18 1.07
CA ARG A 34 -1.64 -17.86 1.63
C ARG A 34 -0.51 -18.39 0.76
N GLY A 35 0.67 -17.79 0.90
CA GLY A 35 1.85 -18.25 0.19
C GLY A 35 3.02 -17.29 0.29
N SER A 36 4.02 -17.52 -0.55
CA SER A 36 5.11 -16.58 -0.81
C SER A 36 4.81 -15.78 -2.07
N CYS A 37 5.29 -14.54 -2.13
CA CYS A 37 5.16 -13.67 -3.30
C CYS A 37 6.41 -12.79 -3.49
N THR A 38 6.58 -12.28 -4.71
CA THR A 38 7.37 -11.08 -4.95
C THR A 38 6.51 -9.85 -4.65
N THR A 39 7.14 -8.69 -4.46
CA THR A 39 6.41 -7.43 -4.33
C THR A 39 6.98 -6.39 -5.27
N SER A 40 6.12 -5.50 -5.73
CA SER A 40 6.49 -4.28 -6.45
C SER A 40 5.71 -3.09 -5.86
N ARG A 41 5.85 -1.93 -6.48
CA ARG A 41 5.18 -0.69 -6.08
C ARG A 41 4.72 0.04 -7.34
N TYR A 42 3.58 0.70 -7.27
CA TYR A 42 3.05 1.46 -8.39
C TYR A 42 2.15 2.60 -7.92
N TRP A 43 1.98 3.60 -8.79
CA TRP A 43 0.90 4.57 -8.73
C TRP A 43 0.73 5.19 -10.11
N ASP A 44 -0.23 4.66 -10.87
CA ASP A 44 -0.56 5.09 -12.23
C ASP A 44 -1.74 6.08 -12.28
N CYS A 45 -2.36 6.32 -11.12
CA CYS A 45 -3.57 7.12 -10.91
C CYS A 45 -4.83 6.55 -11.56
N CYS A 46 -4.77 5.39 -12.22
CA CYS A 46 -5.89 4.80 -12.92
C CYS A 46 -7.04 4.47 -11.96
N LYS A 47 -8.27 4.45 -12.48
CA LYS A 47 -9.38 3.79 -11.78
C LYS A 47 -9.00 2.32 -11.51
N PRO A 48 -8.98 1.87 -10.24
CA PRO A 48 -8.68 0.48 -9.92
C PRO A 48 -9.71 -0.49 -10.54
N THR A 49 -9.28 -1.68 -10.97
CA THR A 49 -10.18 -2.68 -11.60
C THR A 49 -11.37 -3.06 -10.70
N CYS A 50 -11.17 -3.12 -9.39
CA CYS A 50 -12.25 -3.43 -8.44
C CYS A 50 -13.20 -2.25 -8.19
N SER A 51 -13.00 -1.10 -8.87
CA SER A 51 -13.92 0.03 -8.84
C SER A 51 -15.04 -0.07 -9.89
N TRP A 52 -15.01 -1.10 -10.74
CA TRP A 52 -16.10 -1.42 -11.64
C TRP A 52 -17.18 -2.21 -10.90
N LYS A 53 -18.44 -1.77 -10.98
CA LYS A 53 -19.58 -2.45 -10.34
C LYS A 53 -19.68 -3.93 -10.72
N GLY A 54 -19.37 -4.27 -11.97
CA GLY A 54 -19.43 -5.65 -12.47
C GLY A 54 -18.31 -6.57 -11.94
N ASN A 55 -17.25 -6.01 -11.35
CA ASN A 55 -16.10 -6.77 -10.87
C ASN A 55 -16.16 -7.08 -9.37
N THR A 56 -17.14 -6.54 -8.65
CA THR A 56 -17.32 -6.75 -7.21
C THR A 56 -18.69 -7.35 -6.96
N HIS A 57 -18.73 -8.52 -6.33
CA HIS A 57 -19.97 -9.17 -5.92
C HIS A 57 -20.16 -9.02 -4.41
N THR A 58 -20.12 -7.78 -3.93
CA THR A 58 -20.18 -7.44 -2.51
C THR A 58 -21.49 -6.73 -2.17
N ASN A 59 -21.88 -6.77 -0.90
CA ASN A 59 -23.03 -6.01 -0.39
C ASN A 59 -22.71 -4.52 -0.14
N PHE A 60 -21.43 -4.13 -0.22
CA PHE A 60 -20.95 -2.78 0.07
C PHE A 60 -20.79 -1.91 -1.19
N GLY A 61 -20.63 -2.54 -2.36
CA GLY A 61 -20.36 -1.88 -3.63
C GLY A 61 -18.89 -2.03 -4.06
N PRO A 62 -18.53 -1.46 -5.22
CA PRO A 62 -17.16 -1.54 -5.72
C PRO A 62 -16.22 -0.65 -4.90
N VAL A 63 -14.92 -0.84 -5.09
CA VAL A 63 -13.91 0.10 -4.58
C VAL A 63 -14.24 1.51 -5.08
N ARG A 64 -14.17 2.49 -4.18
CA ARG A 64 -14.41 3.89 -4.48
C ARG A 64 -13.35 4.38 -5.45
N SER A 65 -13.79 4.94 -6.57
CA SER A 65 -12.94 5.78 -7.42
C SER A 65 -13.34 7.24 -7.26
N CYS A 66 -12.44 8.15 -7.61
CA CYS A 66 -12.62 9.58 -7.39
C CYS A 66 -12.53 10.38 -8.69
N SER A 67 -13.09 11.59 -8.67
CA SER A 67 -12.86 12.61 -9.70
C SER A 67 -11.38 13.04 -9.74
N ALA A 68 -11.01 13.91 -10.68
CA ALA A 68 -9.62 14.34 -10.87
C ALA A 68 -8.98 14.94 -9.60
N ASP A 69 -9.77 15.54 -8.70
CA ASP A 69 -9.25 16.05 -7.42
C ASP A 69 -8.79 14.96 -6.44
N GLY A 70 -9.16 13.70 -6.68
CA GLY A 70 -8.85 12.54 -5.86
C GLY A 70 -9.64 12.44 -4.55
N TYR A 71 -10.68 13.26 -4.34
CA TYR A 71 -11.50 13.26 -3.11
C TYR A 71 -12.96 12.90 -3.36
N HIS A 72 -13.58 13.49 -4.38
CA HIS A 72 -15.01 13.29 -4.62
C HIS A 72 -15.24 11.94 -5.29
N ALA A 73 -15.98 11.06 -4.60
CA ALA A 73 -16.39 9.78 -5.14
C ALA A 73 -17.18 9.97 -6.45
N ILE A 74 -16.90 9.11 -7.44
CA ILE A 74 -17.55 9.14 -8.74
C ILE A 74 -18.27 7.81 -9.00
N ASP A 75 -19.28 7.81 -9.89
CA ASP A 75 -20.06 6.60 -10.15
C ASP A 75 -19.17 5.45 -10.67
N GLY A 76 -19.38 4.24 -10.15
CA GLY A 76 -18.57 3.06 -10.48
C GLY A 76 -18.62 2.62 -11.94
N ASN A 77 -19.53 3.14 -12.77
CA ASN A 77 -19.56 2.92 -14.22
C ASN A 77 -18.79 4.00 -15.00
N THR A 78 -18.27 5.04 -14.34
CA THR A 78 -17.50 6.09 -15.00
C THR A 78 -16.19 5.54 -15.54
N GLN A 79 -15.84 5.90 -16.78
CA GLN A 79 -14.63 5.43 -17.44
C GLN A 79 -13.36 5.88 -16.71
N SER A 80 -12.32 5.05 -16.76
CA SER A 80 -11.01 5.35 -16.19
C SER A 80 -10.35 6.55 -16.88
N GLY A 81 -9.71 7.42 -16.10
CA GLY A 81 -8.87 8.50 -16.63
C GLY A 81 -7.57 8.02 -17.28
N CYS A 82 -7.20 6.74 -17.14
CA CYS A 82 -6.13 6.13 -17.93
C CYS A 82 -6.55 5.78 -19.36
N GLU A 83 -7.85 5.82 -19.62
CA GLU A 83 -8.44 5.84 -20.94
C GLU A 83 -9.02 7.24 -21.16
N ASP A 84 -10.16 7.39 -21.82
CA ASP A 84 -10.78 8.70 -22.10
C ASP A 84 -11.86 9.09 -21.09
N GLY A 85 -11.71 8.63 -19.84
CA GLY A 85 -12.62 8.89 -18.74
C GLY A 85 -12.16 9.94 -17.72
N SER A 86 -12.83 9.95 -16.57
CA SER A 86 -12.63 10.94 -15.49
C SER A 86 -12.59 10.33 -14.09
N ALA A 87 -12.51 9.00 -13.99
CA ALA A 87 -12.36 8.28 -12.73
C ALA A 87 -10.89 7.89 -12.47
N TYR A 88 -10.42 8.14 -11.25
CA TYR A 88 -9.05 7.92 -10.80
C TYR A 88 -9.02 7.19 -9.45
N MET A 89 -7.85 6.70 -9.06
CA MET A 89 -7.61 6.23 -7.70
C MET A 89 -7.76 7.39 -6.70
N CYS A 90 -8.43 7.15 -5.58
CA CYS A 90 -8.64 8.18 -4.56
C CYS A 90 -7.37 8.47 -3.76
N ASN A 91 -7.20 9.72 -3.35
CA ASN A 91 -6.03 10.17 -2.58
C ASN A 91 -5.86 9.42 -1.26
N ASN A 92 -6.95 9.03 -0.60
CA ASN A 92 -6.87 8.29 0.66
C ASN A 92 -6.55 6.80 0.49
N GLN A 93 -6.44 6.28 -0.74
CA GLN A 93 -6.00 4.91 -1.02
C GLN A 93 -4.47 4.77 -1.08
N GLN A 94 -3.76 5.57 -0.30
CA GLN A 94 -2.31 5.49 -0.11
C GLN A 94 -1.95 4.49 1.01
N SER A 95 -0.67 4.13 1.11
CA SER A 95 -0.16 3.37 2.25
C SER A 95 -0.08 4.24 3.50
N ILE A 96 -0.48 3.69 4.66
CA ILE A 96 -0.61 4.40 5.94
C ILE A 96 0.16 3.63 7.02
N ILE A 97 1.00 4.33 7.78
CA ILE A 97 1.74 3.75 8.92
C ILE A 97 0.80 3.66 10.11
N ILE A 98 0.65 2.46 10.69
CA ILE A 98 -0.15 2.25 11.91
C ILE A 98 0.76 2.32 13.13
N ASN A 99 1.93 1.69 13.05
CA ASN A 99 2.97 1.71 14.06
C ASN A 99 4.33 1.35 13.45
N SER A 100 5.37 1.13 14.25
CA SER A 100 6.73 0.86 13.76
C SER A 100 6.87 -0.44 12.95
N THR A 101 5.96 -1.40 13.13
CA THR A 101 6.01 -2.73 12.51
C THR A 101 4.85 -3.01 11.56
N LEU A 102 3.75 -2.27 11.63
CA LEU A 102 2.54 -2.50 10.85
C LEU A 102 2.11 -1.24 10.07
N ALA A 103 1.70 -1.45 8.82
CA ALA A 103 1.07 -0.46 7.97
C ALA A 103 -0.17 -1.04 7.28
N TYR A 104 -1.04 -0.17 6.78
CA TYR A 104 -2.20 -0.51 5.95
C TYR A 104 -2.03 0.07 4.55
N GLY A 105 -2.74 -0.50 3.57
CA GLY A 105 -2.73 0.03 2.22
C GLY A 105 -3.59 -0.76 1.26
N PHE A 106 -3.33 -0.52 -0.02
CA PHE A 106 -4.08 -1.06 -1.15
C PHE A 106 -3.10 -1.64 -2.15
N ALA A 107 -3.54 -2.59 -2.96
CA ALA A 107 -2.66 -3.24 -3.91
C ALA A 107 -3.36 -3.71 -5.18
N ALA A 108 -2.56 -3.82 -6.24
CA ALA A 108 -2.82 -4.74 -7.32
C ALA A 108 -2.22 -6.12 -6.96
N ALA A 109 -2.86 -7.21 -7.38
CA ALA A 109 -2.29 -8.53 -7.20
C ALA A 109 -2.47 -9.43 -8.43
N ALA A 110 -1.47 -10.27 -8.67
CA ALA A 110 -1.51 -11.38 -9.59
C ALA A 110 -0.99 -12.62 -8.85
N PHE A 111 -1.81 -13.66 -8.72
CA PHE A 111 -1.42 -14.90 -8.04
C PHE A 111 -1.42 -16.06 -9.01
N ILE A 112 -0.59 -17.07 -8.73
CA ILE A 112 -0.65 -18.37 -9.41
C ILE A 112 -1.94 -19.06 -8.93
N ASN A 113 -2.79 -19.47 -9.86
CA ASN A 113 -4.06 -20.16 -9.58
C ASN A 113 -4.90 -19.45 -8.49
N PRO A 114 -5.26 -18.17 -8.69
CA PRO A 114 -6.00 -17.42 -7.69
C PRO A 114 -7.39 -18.05 -7.50
N PRO A 115 -7.99 -17.94 -6.29
CA PRO A 115 -9.43 -18.04 -6.13
C PRO A 115 -10.17 -17.14 -7.12
N GLU A 116 -11.40 -17.49 -7.47
CA GLU A 116 -12.24 -16.66 -8.32
C GLU A 116 -12.47 -15.30 -7.64
N ASN A 117 -12.12 -14.23 -8.35
CA ASN A 117 -12.28 -12.83 -7.95
C ASN A 117 -11.67 -12.44 -6.58
N MET A 118 -10.47 -11.85 -6.62
CA MET A 118 -9.78 -11.38 -5.41
C MET A 118 -10.15 -9.94 -5.01
N CYS A 119 -11.07 -9.28 -5.72
CA CYS A 119 -11.42 -7.90 -5.39
C CYS A 119 -11.89 -7.78 -3.94
N CYS A 120 -11.39 -6.74 -3.27
CA CYS A 120 -11.76 -6.35 -1.91
C CYS A 120 -11.31 -7.31 -0.80
N THR A 121 -10.61 -8.40 -1.14
CA THR A 121 -9.95 -9.27 -0.15
C THR A 121 -8.75 -8.58 0.48
N CYS A 122 -8.42 -8.91 1.73
CA CYS A 122 -7.26 -8.39 2.44
C CYS A 122 -6.22 -9.47 2.75
N PHE A 123 -4.95 -9.08 2.67
CA PHE A 123 -3.82 -9.94 3.00
C PHE A 123 -2.90 -9.24 3.99
N LEU A 124 -2.51 -9.95 5.05
CA LEU A 124 -1.33 -9.60 5.84
C LEU A 124 -0.09 -10.06 5.07
N VAL A 125 0.65 -9.09 4.55
CA VAL A 125 1.92 -9.28 3.86
C VAL A 125 3.06 -9.02 4.84
N THR A 126 3.94 -10.01 5.01
CA THR A 126 5.13 -9.90 5.86
C THR A 126 6.37 -9.87 4.97
N PHE A 127 7.11 -8.76 5.04
CA PHE A 127 8.27 -8.53 4.19
C PHE A 127 9.50 -9.30 4.69
N GLY A 128 10.21 -9.90 3.74
CA GLY A 128 11.53 -10.46 3.94
C GLY A 128 12.64 -9.42 3.70
N LYS A 129 13.88 -9.91 3.64
CA LYS A 129 15.03 -9.08 3.30
C LYS A 129 15.07 -8.83 1.79
N GLY A 130 14.86 -7.58 1.39
CA GLY A 130 15.00 -7.14 0.00
C GLY A 130 16.46 -6.98 -0.43
N PRO A 131 16.71 -6.83 -1.74
CA PRO A 131 18.04 -6.52 -2.29
C PRO A 131 18.53 -5.11 -1.91
N TRP A 132 17.61 -4.21 -1.58
CA TRP A 132 17.87 -2.84 -1.14
C TRP A 132 17.05 -2.52 0.10
N GLY A 133 17.59 -1.72 1.02
CA GLY A 133 16.94 -1.39 2.29
C GLY A 133 16.80 -2.60 3.24
N ASN A 134 16.22 -2.37 4.41
CA ASN A 134 15.87 -3.44 5.35
C ASN A 134 14.46 -3.25 5.90
N CYS A 135 13.51 -3.95 5.30
CA CYS A 135 12.12 -4.01 5.74
C CYS A 135 11.75 -5.36 6.37
N SER A 136 12.73 -6.23 6.67
CA SER A 136 12.47 -7.58 7.17
C SER A 136 11.65 -7.54 8.47
N GLY A 137 10.56 -8.31 8.51
CA GLY A 137 9.67 -8.38 9.67
C GLY A 137 8.61 -7.28 9.73
N LYS A 138 8.70 -6.23 8.90
CA LYS A 138 7.60 -5.28 8.75
C LYS A 138 6.43 -5.94 8.05
N GLN A 139 5.23 -5.50 8.39
CA GLN A 139 3.99 -6.06 7.88
C GLN A 139 3.10 -4.99 7.30
N MET A 140 2.33 -5.37 6.27
CA MET A 140 1.26 -4.56 5.73
C MET A 140 -0.03 -5.36 5.62
N VAL A 141 -1.16 -4.80 6.05
CA VAL A 141 -2.46 -5.31 5.57
C VAL A 141 -2.82 -4.56 4.29
N LEU A 142 -2.92 -5.30 3.20
CA LEU A 142 -3.21 -4.77 1.87
C LEU A 142 -4.57 -5.26 1.40
N GLN A 143 -5.48 -4.35 1.05
CA GLN A 143 -6.68 -4.70 0.32
C GLN A 143 -6.42 -4.73 -1.18
N ILE A 144 -6.86 -5.78 -1.85
CA ILE A 144 -6.76 -5.91 -3.30
C ILE A 144 -7.83 -5.03 -3.95
N THR A 145 -7.41 -3.96 -4.61
CA THR A 145 -8.28 -3.03 -5.32
C THR A 145 -8.10 -3.09 -6.84
N ASN A 146 -7.05 -3.78 -7.30
CA ASN A 146 -6.74 -3.91 -8.70
C ASN A 146 -6.21 -5.32 -9.03
N THR A 147 -6.24 -5.70 -10.31
CA THR A 147 -5.53 -6.88 -10.79
C THR A 147 -4.17 -6.46 -11.34
N GLY A 148 -3.10 -7.12 -10.90
CA GLY A 148 -1.76 -6.91 -11.46
C GLY A 148 -1.65 -7.54 -12.84
N GLY A 149 -0.94 -6.90 -13.78
CA GLY A 149 -0.59 -7.51 -15.07
C GLY A 149 -1.77 -8.00 -15.94
N GLY A 150 -2.89 -7.28 -15.94
CA GLY A 150 -4.07 -7.61 -16.76
C GLY A 150 -4.82 -8.83 -16.24
N SER A 151 -5.86 -8.60 -15.45
CA SER A 151 -6.89 -9.58 -15.08
C SER A 151 -6.34 -10.91 -14.58
N SER A 152 -6.02 -11.03 -13.28
CA SER A 152 -5.83 -12.31 -12.58
C SER A 152 -5.21 -13.38 -13.49
N SER A 153 -4.03 -13.09 -14.03
CA SER A 153 -3.58 -13.85 -15.19
C SER A 153 -3.45 -15.32 -14.79
N THR A 154 -4.26 -16.17 -15.40
CA THR A 154 -4.18 -17.64 -15.26
C THR A 154 -2.84 -18.19 -15.76
N ASN A 155 -1.95 -17.30 -16.20
CA ASN A 155 -0.62 -17.55 -16.73
C ASN A 155 0.48 -16.86 -15.89
N SER A 156 0.18 -16.27 -14.73
CA SER A 156 1.23 -15.77 -13.86
C SER A 156 2.11 -16.93 -13.41
N THR A 157 3.42 -16.83 -13.62
CA THR A 157 4.38 -17.83 -13.16
C THR A 157 4.83 -17.60 -11.72
N GLU A 158 4.42 -16.48 -11.12
CA GLU A 158 4.69 -16.15 -9.71
C GLU A 158 3.53 -15.40 -9.05
N ASN A 159 3.45 -15.49 -7.72
CA ASN A 159 2.60 -14.62 -6.92
C ASN A 159 3.27 -13.25 -6.80
N ASN A 160 2.56 -12.18 -7.11
CA ASN A 160 3.05 -10.82 -7.03
C ASN A 160 1.97 -9.89 -6.43
N ILE A 161 2.40 -9.05 -5.49
CA ILE A 161 1.57 -8.00 -4.88
C ILE A 161 2.25 -6.66 -5.13
N GLU A 162 1.56 -5.77 -5.85
CA GLU A 162 2.00 -4.42 -6.18
C GLU A 162 1.28 -3.45 -5.25
N TYR A 163 1.94 -2.99 -4.19
CA TYR A 163 1.29 -2.06 -3.26
C TYR A 163 1.24 -0.65 -3.86
N ALA A 164 0.10 0.02 -3.66
CA ALA A 164 -0.16 1.36 -4.13
C ALA A 164 0.64 2.38 -3.31
N MET A 165 1.54 3.06 -4.00
CA MET A 165 2.51 3.96 -3.43
C MET A 165 2.79 5.09 -4.42
N PRO A 166 2.28 6.31 -4.17
CA PRO A 166 2.61 7.45 -5.00
C PRO A 166 4.10 7.60 -5.24
N GLY A 167 4.49 7.83 -6.49
CA GLY A 167 5.91 7.88 -6.84
C GLY A 167 6.59 6.51 -6.92
N GLY A 168 5.83 5.40 -6.87
CA GLY A 168 6.33 4.04 -7.14
C GLY A 168 6.55 3.71 -8.61
N GLY A 169 6.15 4.61 -9.52
CA GLY A 169 6.18 4.43 -10.97
C GLY A 169 4.77 4.20 -11.53
N VAL A 170 4.51 4.74 -12.72
CA VAL A 170 3.20 4.64 -13.41
C VAL A 170 3.06 3.35 -14.22
N GLY A 171 4.15 2.61 -14.43
CA GLY A 171 4.15 1.36 -15.17
C GLY A 171 3.64 1.53 -16.60
N TYR A 172 2.80 0.61 -17.05
CA TYR A 172 2.28 0.58 -18.42
C TYR A 172 1.34 1.75 -18.73
N TYR A 173 0.47 2.12 -17.79
CA TYR A 173 -0.56 3.13 -18.00
C TYR A 173 -0.05 4.53 -17.65
N THR A 174 0.65 5.16 -18.59
CA THR A 174 1.27 6.47 -18.37
C THR A 174 0.30 7.66 -18.38
N GLN A 175 -0.95 7.46 -18.82
CA GLN A 175 -1.89 8.55 -19.05
C GLN A 175 -2.61 9.03 -17.77
N GLY A 176 -2.79 8.17 -16.77
CA GLY A 176 -3.61 8.50 -15.59
C GLY A 176 -3.06 9.69 -14.82
N CYS A 177 -1.85 9.58 -14.29
CA CYS A 177 -1.24 10.66 -13.53
C CYS A 177 -0.93 11.90 -14.38
N LYS A 178 -0.66 11.72 -15.68
CA LYS A 178 -0.52 12.83 -16.62
C LYS A 178 -1.82 13.63 -16.72
N LYS A 179 -2.96 12.97 -16.92
CA LYS A 179 -4.27 13.63 -17.02
C LYS A 179 -4.74 14.19 -15.68
N GLN A 180 -4.52 13.47 -14.57
CA GLN A 180 -5.00 13.88 -13.25
C GLN A 180 -4.18 15.02 -12.63
N TRP A 181 -2.85 14.91 -12.69
CA TRP A 181 -1.93 15.74 -11.92
C TRP A 181 -0.90 16.48 -12.77
N ASN A 182 -1.05 16.43 -14.10
CA ASN A 182 -0.05 16.97 -15.04
C ASN A 182 1.36 16.41 -14.78
N ALA A 183 1.44 15.14 -14.39
CA ALA A 183 2.72 14.45 -14.19
C ALA A 183 3.49 14.34 -15.52
N PRO A 184 4.83 14.18 -15.49
CA PRO A 184 5.62 13.90 -16.69
C PRO A 184 5.15 12.63 -17.43
N ASP A 185 5.53 12.47 -18.69
CA ASP A 185 5.10 11.34 -19.54
C ASP A 185 5.46 9.96 -18.97
N LYS A 186 6.49 9.88 -18.13
CA LYS A 186 6.91 8.64 -17.44
C LYS A 186 6.50 8.60 -15.97
N GLY A 187 5.64 9.51 -15.52
CA GLY A 187 5.36 9.75 -14.11
C GLY A 187 6.50 10.47 -13.40
N TRP A 188 6.49 10.43 -12.07
CA TRP A 188 7.56 11.00 -11.25
C TRP A 188 8.71 10.00 -11.08
N GLY A 189 9.87 10.32 -11.62
CA GLY A 189 11.04 9.43 -11.65
C GLY A 189 11.00 8.43 -12.81
N ASP A 190 11.45 7.21 -12.57
CA ASP A 190 11.41 6.15 -13.58
C ASP A 190 9.99 5.63 -13.80
N GLN A 191 9.66 5.31 -15.06
CA GLN A 191 8.36 4.73 -15.41
C GLN A 191 8.03 3.49 -14.57
N TYR A 192 9.03 2.65 -14.31
CA TYR A 192 8.95 1.50 -13.41
C TYR A 192 9.92 1.72 -12.25
N GLY A 193 9.38 1.83 -11.02
CA GLY A 193 10.17 2.03 -9.82
C GLY A 193 10.14 3.46 -9.26
N GLY A 194 9.78 4.44 -10.11
CA GLY A 194 9.42 5.80 -9.74
C GLY A 194 10.58 6.63 -9.18
N VAL A 195 10.31 7.38 -8.11
CA VAL A 195 11.27 8.30 -7.51
C VAL A 195 12.45 7.60 -6.83
N TYR A 196 13.62 8.24 -6.82
CA TYR A 196 14.87 7.64 -6.34
C TYR A 196 15.12 7.91 -4.85
N THR A 197 14.72 9.08 -4.37
CA THR A 197 14.97 9.55 -3.01
C THR A 197 13.69 10.07 -2.34
N GLU A 198 13.69 10.13 -1.01
CA GLU A 198 12.57 10.70 -0.27
C GLU A 198 12.34 12.18 -0.63
N GLN A 199 13.42 12.93 -0.95
CA GLN A 199 13.32 14.32 -1.37
C GLN A 199 12.58 14.48 -2.71
N ASP A 200 12.67 13.50 -3.61
CA ASP A 200 11.95 13.52 -4.87
C ASP A 200 10.43 13.45 -4.67
N CYS A 201 9.94 13.00 -3.51
CA CYS A 201 8.52 13.09 -3.17
C CYS A 201 7.99 14.52 -3.21
N ASN A 202 8.83 15.54 -3.05
CA ASN A 202 8.41 16.94 -3.15
C ASN A 202 7.97 17.35 -4.57
N GLN A 203 8.26 16.54 -5.59
CA GLN A 203 7.81 16.75 -6.97
C GLN A 203 6.35 16.30 -7.19
N LEU A 204 5.79 15.50 -6.26
CA LEU A 204 4.42 15.02 -6.33
C LEU A 204 3.45 16.08 -5.77
N PRO A 205 2.15 16.02 -6.17
CA PRO A 205 1.09 16.77 -5.52
C PRO A 205 1.15 16.61 -4.00
N GLN A 206 0.94 17.70 -3.25
CA GLN A 206 1.13 17.72 -1.79
C GLN A 206 0.36 16.60 -1.07
N VAL A 207 -0.85 16.28 -1.55
CA VAL A 207 -1.70 15.21 -1.00
C VAL A 207 -1.10 13.81 -1.15
N LEU A 208 -0.24 13.60 -2.15
CA LEU A 208 0.39 12.30 -2.45
C LEU A 208 1.78 12.12 -1.82
N GLN A 209 2.35 13.20 -1.27
CA GLN A 209 3.69 13.15 -0.70
C GLN A 209 3.80 12.21 0.51
N PRO A 210 2.83 12.13 1.44
CA PRO A 210 2.91 11.18 2.56
C PRO A 210 3.01 9.72 2.10
N GLY A 211 2.19 9.29 1.14
CA GLY A 211 2.25 7.93 0.61
C GLY A 211 3.52 7.65 -0.20
N CYS A 212 4.15 8.68 -0.78
CA CYS A 212 5.47 8.56 -1.38
C CYS A 212 6.57 8.35 -0.32
N LYS A 213 6.57 9.18 0.73
CA LYS A 213 7.57 9.13 1.81
C LYS A 213 7.51 7.84 2.61
N PHE A 214 6.34 7.19 2.67
CA PHE A 214 6.15 5.87 3.26
C PHE A 214 7.25 4.85 2.91
N ARG A 215 7.75 4.86 1.67
CA ARG A 215 8.83 3.95 1.25
C ARG A 215 10.08 4.07 2.12
N TRP A 216 10.44 5.29 2.50
CA TRP A 216 11.62 5.55 3.32
C TRP A 216 11.27 5.50 4.81
N GLU A 217 10.18 6.14 5.22
CA GLU A 217 9.77 6.25 6.62
C GLU A 217 9.39 4.90 7.24
N PHE A 218 8.64 4.06 6.51
CA PHE A 218 8.22 2.76 7.00
C PHE A 218 9.09 1.64 6.47
N LEU A 219 9.29 1.53 5.15
CA LEU A 219 10.00 0.40 4.55
C LEU A 219 11.53 0.56 4.58
N ASN A 220 12.10 1.61 5.16
CA ASN A 220 13.55 1.87 5.18
C ASN A 220 14.17 1.84 3.77
N GLY A 221 13.45 2.37 2.78
CA GLY A 221 13.88 2.42 1.38
C GLY A 221 13.82 1.08 0.65
N CYS A 222 13.20 0.04 1.24
CA CYS A 222 13.11 -1.28 0.61
C CYS A 222 12.58 -1.18 -0.83
N SER A 223 13.20 -1.96 -1.73
CA SER A 223 12.77 -2.05 -3.12
C SER A 223 12.51 -3.50 -3.47
N ASN A 224 11.24 -3.80 -3.79
CA ASN A 224 10.76 -5.09 -4.26
C ASN A 224 11.21 -6.29 -3.39
N PRO A 225 11.05 -6.23 -2.05
CA PRO A 225 11.42 -7.34 -1.19
C PRO A 225 10.55 -8.59 -1.49
N PRO A 226 11.10 -9.81 -1.34
CA PRO A 226 10.26 -11.00 -1.25
C PRO A 226 9.37 -10.90 -0.01
N ALA A 227 8.20 -11.54 -0.03
CA ALA A 227 7.28 -11.54 1.09
C ALA A 227 6.51 -12.86 1.21
N THR A 228 5.81 -12.98 2.33
CA THR A 228 4.75 -13.98 2.51
C THR A 228 3.44 -13.26 2.72
N PHE A 229 2.34 -13.87 2.32
CA PHE A 229 0.99 -13.32 2.51
C PHE A 229 0.07 -14.36 3.15
N LYS A 230 -0.88 -13.88 3.95
CA LYS A 230 -1.98 -14.67 4.52
C LYS A 230 -3.26 -13.85 4.45
N GLN A 231 -4.35 -14.45 3.99
CA GLN A 231 -5.65 -13.79 3.94
C GLN A 231 -6.15 -13.47 5.34
N VAL A 232 -6.69 -12.26 5.49
CA VAL A 232 -7.21 -11.72 6.74
C VAL A 232 -8.56 -11.06 6.47
N VAL A 233 -9.39 -10.96 7.51
CA VAL A 233 -10.57 -10.10 7.48
C VAL A 233 -10.10 -8.66 7.29
N CYS A 234 -10.74 -7.91 6.40
CA CYS A 234 -10.33 -6.55 6.12
C CYS A 234 -10.55 -5.65 7.36
N PRO A 235 -9.51 -4.96 7.86
CA PRO A 235 -9.68 -3.94 8.90
C PRO A 235 -10.69 -2.88 8.48
N ARG A 236 -11.53 -2.45 9.42
CA ARG A 236 -12.60 -1.47 9.16
C ARG A 236 -12.05 -0.14 8.64
N GLU A 237 -10.85 0.23 9.04
CA GLU A 237 -10.13 1.42 8.59
C GLU A 237 -9.85 1.38 7.08
N ILE A 238 -9.47 0.20 6.57
CA ILE A 238 -9.24 -0.02 5.13
C ILE A 238 -10.58 -0.02 4.38
N VAL A 239 -11.58 -0.73 4.90
CA VAL A 239 -12.92 -0.79 4.31
C VAL A 239 -13.58 0.59 4.27
N ALA A 240 -13.41 1.44 5.29
CA ALA A 240 -13.97 2.78 5.32
C ALA A 240 -13.41 3.68 4.19
N ILE A 241 -12.14 3.47 3.84
CA ILE A 241 -11.47 4.19 2.75
C ILE A 241 -11.97 3.71 1.39
N SER A 242 -11.94 2.40 1.14
CA SER A 242 -12.30 1.84 -0.17
C SER A 242 -13.79 1.75 -0.40
N GLY A 243 -14.60 1.63 0.65
CA GLY A 243 -16.03 1.33 0.55
C GLY A 243 -16.34 -0.08 0.03
N CYS A 244 -15.35 -0.99 0.02
CA CYS A 244 -15.55 -2.36 -0.45
C CYS A 244 -15.08 -3.38 0.59
N ASP A 245 -15.85 -4.46 0.73
CA ASP A 245 -15.60 -5.55 1.67
C ASP A 245 -16.26 -6.84 1.16
N MET A 246 -15.64 -7.99 1.41
CA MET A 246 -16.16 -9.30 1.02
C MET A 246 -17.18 -9.86 2.03
N GLY A 247 -17.28 -9.28 3.22
CA GLY A 247 -18.19 -9.73 4.29
C GLY A 247 -17.53 -10.74 5.21
#